data_AF-A0A7V9RF36-F1
#
_entry.id   AF-A0A7V9RF36-F1
#
_cell.length_a   1.000
_cell.length_b   1.000
_cell.length_c   1.000
_cell.angle_alpha   90.00
_cell.angle_beta   90.00
_cell.angle_gamma   90.00
#
_symmetry.space_group_name_H-M   'P 1'
#
loop_
_entity.id
_entity.type
_entity.pdbx_description
1 polymer ?
#
loop_
_entity_poly.entity_id
_entity_poly.type
_entity_poly.pdbx_seq_one_letter_code
_entity_poly.pdbx_strand_id
1 'polypeptide(L)'
;MATVSLVTLAGCKKKAGGSDSLAKMEGFQKSMCECKDKACADKVNADMAAWGTEMSKTADKNAKPDPDMAKKSADVMTKYSECMTKLMMAGAGDMKGGGDMGSAKTPPPDQGSATPPPAAGSAAAKEPHKALEALTKVPAKATTAKVGQMAWVLRGTAFDSPDSFRVDVDEVTAIDGNTVTTRPVALMASGPDSWKHKPNPDERPYAGLPGLLVIPARTVEEVKPKVGDIVWAYIGNTTTPELTHVKAVEGGIVTYEVPNAMKDKLEEKKTDLIEPYGKGVAPFTMVAYTEGTDTKTMTVLAISGDKVFGYEFGGKLVEQKKSAVKPLTPVFKDRKVGDKVFVVGEAKPEEIKEILVPKELFKTGVFTRTWIELFDKATP
;
A
#
# COMPACT_ATOMS: atom_id res chain seq x y z
N MET A 1 -4.40 69.23 33.85
CA MET A 1 -4.58 68.05 34.72
C MET A 1 -5.51 67.07 34.01
N ALA A 2 -4.98 65.95 33.52
CA ALA A 2 -5.71 64.71 33.26
C ALA A 2 -4.65 63.61 33.09
N THR A 3 -4.57 62.72 34.08
CA THR A 3 -3.53 61.73 34.29
C THR A 3 -3.81 60.50 33.42
N VAL A 4 -2.91 60.17 32.48
CA VAL A 4 -2.96 58.92 31.70
C VAL A 4 -2.25 57.84 32.51
N SER A 5 -3.03 56.95 33.12
CA SER A 5 -2.53 55.79 33.86
C SER A 5 -2.07 54.69 32.91
N LEU A 6 -0.79 54.36 32.98
CA LEU A 6 -0.23 53.09 32.52
C LEU A 6 -0.87 51.95 33.33
N VAL A 7 -1.62 51.07 32.67
CA VAL A 7 -1.99 49.75 33.20
C VAL A 7 -1.00 48.74 32.64
N THR A 8 -0.24 48.15 33.57
CA THR A 8 0.66 47.02 33.42
C THR A 8 -0.09 45.75 33.01
N LEU A 9 0.16 45.25 31.79
CA LEU A 9 -0.30 43.95 31.32
C LEU A 9 0.67 42.85 31.74
N ALA A 10 0.43 42.27 32.91
CA ALA A 10 0.97 40.96 33.29
C ALA A 10 -0.09 39.88 33.02
N GLY A 11 0.22 38.87 32.18
CA GLY A 11 -0.21 37.50 32.47
C GLY A 11 -1.31 36.79 31.67
N CYS A 12 -1.85 37.30 30.56
CA CYS A 12 -2.78 36.53 29.72
C CYS A 12 -2.09 35.84 28.53
N LYS A 13 -1.74 34.57 28.72
CA LYS A 13 -1.24 33.61 27.70
C LYS A 13 -2.37 33.33 26.67
N LYS A 14 -2.55 34.24 25.70
CA LYS A 14 -3.59 34.15 24.67
C LYS A 14 -3.29 32.97 23.72
N LYS A 15 -4.14 31.94 23.73
CA LYS A 15 -4.19 30.86 22.72
C LYS A 15 -4.49 31.49 21.34
N ALA A 16 -3.46 31.84 20.57
CA ALA A 16 -3.58 32.55 19.29
C ALA A 16 -3.36 31.66 18.05
N GLY A 17 -3.48 30.33 18.15
CA GLY A 17 -3.10 29.42 17.05
C GLY A 17 -4.25 28.81 16.23
N GLY A 18 -5.47 28.74 16.79
CA GLY A 18 -6.55 27.94 16.19
C GLY A 18 -7.46 28.71 15.22
N SER A 19 -7.96 29.88 15.62
CA SER A 19 -8.99 30.63 14.87
C SER A 19 -8.54 31.06 13.49
N ASP A 20 -7.29 31.48 13.37
CA ASP A 20 -6.78 32.14 12.17
C ASP A 20 -6.54 31.13 11.04
N SER A 21 -6.18 29.88 11.42
CA SER A 21 -5.99 28.78 10.47
C SER A 21 -7.31 28.36 9.81
N LEU A 22 -8.40 28.30 10.59
CA LEU A 22 -9.71 27.94 10.05
C LEU A 22 -10.28 29.05 9.16
N ALA A 23 -10.17 30.31 9.58
CA ALA A 23 -10.59 31.45 8.76
C ALA A 23 -9.84 31.49 7.42
N LYS A 24 -8.56 31.08 7.40
CA LYS A 24 -7.78 30.97 6.17
C LYS A 24 -8.25 29.83 5.27
N MET A 25 -8.57 28.65 5.82
CA MET A 25 -9.15 27.54 5.07
C MET A 25 -10.53 27.89 4.49
N GLU A 26 -11.39 28.57 5.25
CA GLU A 26 -12.68 29.08 4.77
C GLU A 26 -12.49 30.08 3.61
N GLY A 27 -11.46 30.92 3.68
CA GLY A 27 -11.06 31.80 2.60
C GLY A 27 -10.73 31.06 1.30
N PHE A 28 -9.92 30.00 1.37
CA PHE A 28 -9.60 29.17 0.20
C PHE A 28 -10.83 28.47 -0.37
N GLN A 29 -11.70 27.94 0.49
CA GLN A 29 -12.98 27.36 0.06
C GLN A 29 -13.83 28.38 -0.68
N LYS A 30 -14.02 29.58 -0.14
CA LYS A 30 -14.80 30.62 -0.80
C LYS A 30 -14.18 31.01 -2.15
N SER A 31 -12.88 31.26 -2.20
CA SER A 31 -12.18 31.60 -3.45
C SER A 31 -12.29 30.50 -4.50
N MET A 32 -12.18 29.22 -4.11
CA MET A 32 -12.34 28.09 -5.03
C MET A 32 -13.77 28.02 -5.60
N CYS A 33 -14.79 28.28 -4.76
CA CYS A 33 -16.18 28.29 -5.21
C CYS A 33 -16.55 29.48 -6.10
N GLU A 34 -15.83 30.59 -6.00
CA GLU A 34 -16.01 31.77 -6.86
C GLU A 34 -15.30 31.61 -8.22
N CYS A 35 -14.43 30.60 -8.35
CA CYS A 35 -13.76 30.32 -9.61
C CYS A 35 -14.74 29.87 -10.70
N LYS A 36 -14.52 30.39 -11.92
CA LYS A 36 -15.30 30.05 -13.12
C LYS A 36 -14.52 29.22 -14.13
N ASP A 37 -13.21 29.20 -14.00
CA ASP A 37 -12.30 28.54 -14.91
C ASP A 37 -11.15 27.87 -14.16
N LYS A 38 -10.39 27.05 -14.90
CA LYS A 38 -9.26 26.31 -14.37
C LYS A 38 -8.15 27.22 -13.86
N ALA A 39 -7.91 28.39 -14.49
CA ALA A 39 -6.81 29.27 -14.11
C ALA A 39 -7.03 29.89 -12.72
N CYS A 40 -8.27 30.26 -12.39
CA CYS A 40 -8.65 30.68 -11.05
C CYS A 40 -8.42 29.56 -10.03
N ALA A 41 -8.90 28.35 -10.32
CA ALA A 41 -8.76 27.20 -9.43
C ALA A 41 -7.27 26.84 -9.20
N ASP A 42 -6.45 26.88 -10.25
CA ASP A 42 -5.01 26.63 -10.16
C ASP A 42 -4.32 27.66 -9.26
N LYS A 43 -4.71 28.94 -9.33
CA LYS A 43 -4.19 29.99 -8.44
C LYS A 43 -4.59 29.75 -6.98
N VAL A 44 -5.85 29.42 -6.70
CA VAL A 44 -6.31 29.13 -5.34
C VAL A 44 -5.57 27.92 -4.76
N ASN A 45 -5.36 26.87 -5.56
CA ASN A 45 -4.57 25.70 -5.15
C ASN A 45 -3.11 26.08 -4.83
N ALA A 46 -2.49 26.93 -5.65
CA ALA A 46 -1.12 27.39 -5.41
C ALA A 46 -1.00 28.21 -4.11
N ASP A 47 -1.95 29.13 -3.87
CA ASP A 47 -1.98 29.93 -2.64
C ASP A 47 -2.21 29.05 -1.40
N MET A 48 -3.04 28.00 -1.52
CA MET A 48 -3.28 27.03 -0.45
C MET A 48 -2.02 26.19 -0.16
N ALA A 49 -1.29 25.74 -1.18
CA ALA A 49 -0.05 24.99 -1.03
C ALA A 49 1.08 25.84 -0.39
N ALA A 50 1.20 27.10 -0.81
CA ALA A 50 2.14 28.06 -0.23
C ALA A 50 1.83 28.30 1.26
N TRP A 51 0.56 28.50 1.59
CA TRP A 51 0.12 28.63 2.97
C TRP A 51 0.39 27.36 3.80
N GLY A 52 0.13 26.17 3.27
CA GLY A 52 0.44 24.90 3.94
C GLY A 52 1.93 24.74 4.26
N THR A 53 2.80 25.21 3.36
CA THR A 53 4.24 25.23 3.58
C THR A 53 4.63 26.18 4.71
N GLU A 54 4.07 27.40 4.76
CA GLU A 54 4.30 28.34 5.86
C GLU A 54 3.76 27.83 7.21
N MET A 55 2.60 27.17 7.21
CA MET A 55 2.03 26.56 8.42
C MET A 55 2.90 25.41 8.94
N SER A 56 3.50 24.60 8.07
CA SER A 56 4.40 23.51 8.48
C SER A 56 5.67 24.00 9.19
N LYS A 57 6.16 25.20 8.84
CA LYS A 57 7.32 25.83 9.49
C LYS A 57 7.00 26.34 10.90
N THR A 58 5.73 26.66 11.16
CA THR A 58 5.25 27.29 12.40
C THR A 58 4.43 26.35 13.29
N ALA A 59 4.13 25.13 12.81
CA ALA A 59 3.36 24.14 13.55
C ALA A 59 4.14 23.64 14.78
N ASP A 60 3.52 23.76 15.96
CA ASP A 60 3.99 23.10 17.18
C ASP A 60 3.73 21.59 17.05
N LYS A 61 4.82 20.82 16.94
CA LYS A 61 4.78 19.35 16.80
C LYS A 61 4.15 18.65 18.01
N ASN A 62 4.00 19.35 19.14
CA ASN A 62 3.42 18.80 20.37
C ASN A 62 1.97 19.24 20.61
N ALA A 63 1.40 20.09 19.75
CA ALA A 63 0.01 20.49 19.88
C ALA A 63 -0.93 19.33 19.50
N LYS A 64 -1.71 18.84 20.45
CA LYS A 64 -2.77 17.87 20.18
C LYS A 64 -3.86 18.53 19.33
N PRO A 65 -4.36 17.85 18.26
CA PRO A 65 -5.48 18.35 17.48
C PRO A 65 -6.68 18.64 18.38
N ASP A 66 -7.27 19.81 18.23
CA ASP A 66 -8.54 20.15 18.86
C ASP A 66 -9.67 19.44 18.08
N PRO A 67 -10.49 18.58 18.72
CA PRO A 67 -11.53 17.81 18.03
C PRO A 67 -12.59 18.68 17.33
N ASP A 68 -12.90 19.87 17.88
CA ASP A 68 -13.86 20.79 17.26
C ASP A 68 -13.27 21.45 16.00
N MET A 69 -11.96 21.71 16.01
CA MET A 69 -11.24 22.22 14.84
C MET A 69 -11.10 21.17 13.75
N ALA A 70 -10.89 19.90 14.11
CA ALA A 70 -10.83 18.80 13.15
C ALA A 70 -12.15 18.66 12.38
N LYS A 71 -13.29 18.73 13.08
CA LYS A 71 -14.62 18.66 12.45
C LYS A 71 -14.86 19.84 11.49
N LYS A 72 -14.59 21.07 11.94
CA LYS A 72 -14.76 22.26 11.06
C LYS A 72 -13.83 22.24 9.85
N SER A 73 -12.59 21.77 10.02
CA SER A 73 -11.65 21.64 8.91
C SER A 73 -12.14 20.60 7.89
N ALA A 74 -12.70 19.48 8.34
CA ALA A 74 -13.29 18.47 7.47
C ALA A 74 -14.49 19.02 6.66
N ASP A 75 -15.37 19.80 7.30
CA ASP A 75 -16.51 20.44 6.63
C ASP A 75 -16.05 21.44 5.55
N VAL A 76 -15.02 22.25 5.84
CA VAL A 76 -14.45 23.21 4.89
C VAL A 76 -13.79 22.48 3.70
N MET A 77 -13.02 21.42 3.95
CA MET A 77 -12.39 20.61 2.89
C MET A 77 -13.40 19.87 2.01
N THR A 78 -14.53 19.46 2.59
CA THR A 78 -15.63 18.85 1.83
C THR A 78 -16.22 19.87 0.85
N LYS A 79 -16.58 21.06 1.33
CA LYS A 79 -17.11 22.15 0.47
C LYS A 79 -16.10 22.61 -0.58
N TYR A 80 -14.81 22.65 -0.22
CA TYR A 80 -13.73 22.95 -1.17
C TYR A 80 -13.74 21.94 -2.33
N SER A 81 -13.83 20.64 -2.01
CA SER A 81 -13.83 19.55 -3.01
C SER A 81 -15.08 19.55 -3.88
N GLU A 82 -16.25 19.88 -3.32
CA GLU A 82 -17.50 20.06 -4.07
C GLU A 82 -17.37 21.18 -5.11
N CYS A 83 -16.78 22.32 -4.73
CA CYS A 83 -16.56 23.44 -5.64
C CYS A 83 -15.55 23.09 -6.75
N MET A 84 -14.48 22.39 -6.42
CA MET A 84 -13.52 21.90 -7.41
C MET A 84 -14.17 20.92 -8.41
N THR A 85 -15.02 20.02 -7.93
CA THR A 85 -15.75 19.06 -8.77
C THR A 85 -16.74 19.77 -9.70
N LYS A 86 -17.47 20.75 -9.17
CA LYS A 86 -18.40 21.58 -9.97
C LYS A 86 -17.68 22.31 -11.09
N LEU A 87 -16.49 22.84 -10.82
CA LEU A 87 -15.66 23.51 -11.82
C LEU A 87 -15.16 22.54 -12.91
N MET A 88 -14.73 21.34 -12.53
CA MET A 88 -14.35 20.27 -13.47
C MET A 88 -15.52 19.84 -14.36
N MET A 89 -16.72 19.72 -13.81
CA MET A 89 -17.92 19.37 -14.57
C MET A 89 -18.39 20.51 -15.50
N ALA A 90 -18.25 21.77 -15.08
CA ALA A 90 -18.58 22.92 -15.91
C ALA A 90 -17.62 23.06 -17.12
N GLY A 91 -16.35 22.69 -16.97
CA GLY A 91 -15.36 22.71 -18.06
C GLY A 91 -15.52 21.60 -19.11
N ALA A 92 -16.25 20.53 -18.81
CA ALA A 92 -16.48 19.42 -19.72
C ALA A 92 -17.56 19.70 -20.78
N GLY A 93 -18.29 20.82 -20.68
CA GLY A 93 -19.43 21.14 -21.53
C GLY A 93 -19.09 21.82 -22.88
N ASP A 94 -17.87 22.32 -23.07
CA ASP A 94 -17.53 23.20 -24.21
C ASP A 94 -16.53 22.58 -25.22
N MET A 95 -16.25 21.27 -25.15
CA MET A 95 -15.42 20.57 -26.15
C MET A 95 -16.25 19.99 -27.31
N LYS A 96 -17.19 20.77 -27.86
CA LYS A 96 -17.92 20.41 -29.09
C LYS A 96 -17.73 21.50 -30.15
N GLY A 97 -16.59 21.45 -30.85
CA GLY A 97 -16.34 22.36 -31.98
C GLY A 97 -14.90 22.32 -32.49
N GLY A 98 -14.42 21.16 -32.95
CA GLY A 98 -13.19 21.07 -33.71
C GLY A 98 -13.43 21.46 -35.17
N GLY A 99 -12.67 22.44 -35.67
CA GLY A 99 -12.69 22.84 -37.08
C GLY A 99 -11.65 23.91 -37.42
N ASP A 100 -10.50 23.44 -37.91
CA ASP A 100 -9.71 24.04 -38.99
C ASP A 100 -8.73 25.22 -38.74
N MET A 101 -7.68 25.21 -39.58
CA MET A 101 -6.63 26.20 -39.86
C MET A 101 -5.43 26.26 -38.89
N GLY A 102 -4.18 26.32 -39.36
CA GLY A 102 -3.67 26.71 -40.67
C GLY A 102 -2.55 27.72 -40.48
N SER A 103 -1.39 27.46 -41.07
CA SER A 103 -0.18 28.28 -40.99
C SER A 103 -0.39 29.73 -41.44
N ALA A 104 0.04 30.72 -40.64
CA ALA A 104 0.46 32.02 -41.14
C ALA A 104 1.49 32.69 -40.21
N LYS A 105 2.56 33.17 -40.83
CA LYS A 105 3.67 33.99 -40.28
C LYS A 105 3.24 35.46 -40.26
N THR A 106 3.72 36.28 -39.29
CA THR A 106 4.42 37.60 -39.35
C THR A 106 4.38 38.28 -37.93
N PRO A 107 5.02 39.45 -37.66
CA PRO A 107 6.32 39.72 -37.01
C PRO A 107 6.26 40.18 -35.51
N PRO A 108 7.40 40.41 -34.81
CA PRO A 108 7.47 40.87 -33.40
C PRO A 108 7.82 42.38 -33.27
N PRO A 109 7.96 42.95 -32.05
CA PRO A 109 7.19 42.76 -30.81
C PRO A 109 6.79 44.11 -30.14
N ASP A 110 5.88 44.08 -29.17
CA ASP A 110 5.94 45.07 -28.07
C ASP A 110 5.39 44.53 -26.73
N GLN A 111 5.86 45.18 -25.67
CA GLN A 111 6.12 44.74 -24.31
C GLN A 111 4.96 44.17 -23.46
N GLY A 112 5.34 43.20 -22.61
CA GLY A 112 4.98 43.24 -21.18
C GLY A 112 3.77 42.42 -20.75
N SER A 113 3.89 41.09 -20.72
CA SER A 113 3.02 40.25 -19.89
C SER A 113 3.78 39.00 -19.47
N ALA A 114 3.99 38.86 -18.15
CA ALA A 114 4.67 37.72 -17.57
C ALA A 114 3.89 36.44 -17.92
N THR A 115 4.57 35.55 -18.66
CA THR A 115 4.09 34.22 -19.00
C THR A 115 3.67 33.49 -17.72
N PRO A 116 2.43 32.99 -17.61
CA PRO A 116 2.08 32.11 -16.52
C PRO A 116 3.02 30.89 -16.55
N PRO A 117 3.47 30.38 -15.39
CA PRO A 117 4.29 29.17 -15.35
C PRO A 117 3.53 28.06 -16.10
N PRO A 118 4.23 27.25 -16.91
CA PRO A 118 3.60 26.19 -17.67
C PRO A 118 2.76 25.34 -16.73
N ALA A 119 1.51 25.09 -17.10
CA ALA A 119 0.62 24.14 -16.45
C ALA A 119 1.46 22.91 -16.10
N ALA A 120 1.43 22.49 -14.84
CA ALA A 120 2.11 21.28 -14.38
C ALA A 120 1.70 20.16 -15.35
N GLY A 121 2.59 19.89 -16.30
CA GLY A 121 2.34 18.93 -17.35
C GLY A 121 2.02 17.63 -16.65
N SER A 122 1.03 16.90 -17.18
CA SER A 122 0.92 15.47 -16.93
C SER A 122 2.33 14.93 -16.95
N ALA A 123 2.89 14.62 -15.78
CA ALA A 123 4.29 14.27 -15.66
C ALA A 123 4.51 13.15 -16.67
N ALA A 124 5.46 13.34 -17.59
CA ALA A 124 5.73 12.36 -18.64
C ALA A 124 5.74 10.98 -17.99
N ALA A 125 4.93 10.07 -18.52
CA ALA A 125 4.73 8.76 -17.93
C ALA A 125 6.11 8.16 -17.65
N LYS A 126 6.45 8.04 -16.36
CA LYS A 126 7.77 7.55 -15.96
C LYS A 126 7.93 6.16 -16.57
N GLU A 127 9.08 5.89 -17.19
CA GLU A 127 9.35 4.59 -17.78
C GLU A 127 9.10 3.47 -16.75
N PRO A 128 8.32 2.43 -17.09
CA PRO A 128 8.06 1.32 -16.20
C PRO A 128 9.34 0.68 -15.67
N HIS A 129 9.26 0.12 -14.46
CA HIS A 129 10.28 -0.80 -13.98
C HIS A 129 10.36 -2.00 -14.94
N LYS A 130 11.57 -2.29 -15.42
CA LYS A 130 11.82 -3.52 -16.17
C LYS A 130 11.68 -4.72 -15.24
N ALA A 131 11.12 -5.81 -15.76
CA ALA A 131 11.15 -7.09 -15.07
C ALA A 131 12.60 -7.50 -14.75
N LEU A 132 12.81 -8.03 -13.55
CA LEU A 132 14.12 -8.56 -13.14
C LEU A 132 14.50 -9.76 -14.02
N GLU A 133 15.80 -9.93 -14.28
CA GLU A 133 16.31 -11.00 -15.13
C GLU A 133 15.87 -12.39 -14.64
N ALA A 134 15.78 -12.61 -13.32
CA ALA A 134 15.35 -13.91 -12.79
C ALA A 134 13.92 -14.30 -13.20
N LEU A 135 13.05 -13.32 -13.51
CA LEU A 135 11.68 -13.57 -13.99
C LEU A 135 11.64 -14.10 -15.42
N THR A 136 12.69 -13.87 -16.21
CA THR A 136 12.76 -14.35 -17.61
C THR A 136 12.81 -15.88 -17.70
N LYS A 137 13.20 -16.56 -16.61
CA LYS A 137 13.23 -18.03 -16.51
C LYS A 137 11.85 -18.63 -16.26
N VAL A 138 10.88 -17.82 -15.86
CA VAL A 138 9.52 -18.27 -15.58
C VAL A 138 8.77 -18.39 -16.90
N PRO A 139 8.12 -19.53 -17.19
CA PRO A 139 7.34 -19.71 -18.41
C PRO A 139 6.31 -18.60 -18.55
N ALA A 140 6.39 -17.86 -19.65
CA ALA A 140 5.40 -16.87 -20.01
C ALA A 140 4.09 -17.60 -20.34
N LYS A 141 3.15 -17.61 -19.39
CA LYS A 141 1.78 -18.04 -19.58
C LYS A 141 0.85 -16.85 -19.37
N ALA A 142 -0.28 -16.86 -20.08
CA ALA A 142 -1.32 -15.88 -19.89
C ALA A 142 -1.76 -15.84 -18.42
N THR A 143 -1.91 -14.62 -17.88
CA THR A 143 -2.51 -14.43 -16.57
C THR A 143 -4.02 -14.73 -16.64
N THR A 144 -4.60 -15.08 -15.50
CA THR A 144 -6.05 -15.14 -15.33
C THR A 144 -6.64 -13.82 -14.80
N ALA A 145 -5.78 -12.86 -14.41
CA ALA A 145 -6.19 -11.53 -14.00
C ALA A 145 -6.65 -10.69 -15.20
N LYS A 146 -7.51 -9.72 -14.93
CA LYS A 146 -8.06 -8.78 -15.91
C LYS A 146 -7.50 -7.39 -15.70
N VAL A 147 -7.44 -6.58 -16.76
CA VAL A 147 -7.11 -5.15 -16.64
C VAL A 147 -8.12 -4.47 -15.71
N GLY A 148 -7.63 -3.65 -14.78
CA GLY A 148 -8.37 -3.01 -13.69
C GLY A 148 -8.56 -3.87 -12.45
N GLN A 149 -8.12 -5.13 -12.46
CA GLN A 149 -8.26 -6.04 -11.31
C GLN A 149 -7.06 -5.94 -10.38
N MET A 150 -7.29 -6.08 -9.08
CA MET A 150 -6.22 -6.31 -8.10
C MET A 150 -5.66 -7.72 -8.26
N ALA A 151 -4.33 -7.85 -8.22
CA ALA A 151 -3.63 -9.11 -8.35
C ALA A 151 -2.49 -9.19 -7.35
N TRP A 152 -2.24 -10.39 -6.84
CA TRP A 152 -1.00 -10.75 -6.19
C TRP A 152 0.11 -10.81 -7.23
N VAL A 153 1.17 -10.06 -6.97
CA VAL A 153 2.26 -9.86 -7.92
C VAL A 153 3.60 -10.09 -7.24
N LEU A 154 4.41 -10.98 -7.83
CA LEU A 154 5.82 -11.06 -7.48
C LEU A 154 6.60 -9.99 -8.24
N ARG A 155 7.18 -9.03 -7.52
CA ARG A 155 7.98 -7.94 -8.09
C ARG A 155 9.31 -7.81 -7.37
N GLY A 156 10.30 -7.28 -8.09
CA GLY A 156 11.57 -6.92 -7.48
C GLY A 156 11.40 -5.84 -6.42
N THR A 157 12.15 -5.93 -5.32
CA THR A 157 12.30 -4.77 -4.42
C THR A 157 13.28 -3.79 -5.06
N ALA A 158 12.93 -2.51 -5.08
CA ALA A 158 13.87 -1.47 -5.54
C ALA A 158 14.94 -1.15 -4.50
N PHE A 159 14.85 -1.75 -3.29
CA PHE A 159 15.52 -1.26 -2.09
C PHE A 159 16.69 -2.14 -1.62
N ASP A 160 16.67 -3.46 -1.85
CA ASP A 160 17.57 -4.35 -1.09
C ASP A 160 18.56 -5.19 -1.93
N SER A 161 18.22 -5.63 -3.15
CA SER A 161 19.17 -6.30 -4.07
C SER A 161 18.51 -6.65 -5.42
N PRO A 162 19.28 -6.87 -6.52
CA PRO A 162 18.73 -7.34 -7.80
C PRO A 162 18.03 -8.71 -7.72
N ASP A 163 18.25 -9.47 -6.65
CA ASP A 163 17.69 -10.81 -6.44
C ASP A 163 16.60 -10.85 -5.36
N SER A 164 16.22 -9.69 -4.81
CA SER A 164 15.17 -9.57 -3.81
C SER A 164 13.82 -9.31 -4.45
N PHE A 165 12.86 -10.13 -4.09
CA PHE A 165 11.47 -10.11 -4.53
C PHE A 165 10.56 -9.91 -3.34
N ARG A 166 9.43 -9.25 -3.59
CA ARG A 166 8.29 -9.17 -2.68
C ARG A 166 7.03 -9.63 -3.41
N VAL A 167 6.11 -10.19 -2.64
CA VAL A 167 4.75 -10.44 -3.11
C VAL A 167 3.88 -9.32 -2.61
N ASP A 168 3.25 -8.62 -3.53
CA ASP A 168 2.45 -7.43 -3.27
C ASP A 168 1.07 -7.55 -3.91
N VAL A 169 0.19 -6.61 -3.65
CA VAL A 169 -1.07 -6.46 -4.37
C VAL A 169 -1.01 -5.21 -5.23
N ASP A 170 -1.13 -5.41 -6.54
CA ASP A 170 -1.12 -4.35 -7.54
C ASP A 170 -2.38 -4.37 -8.39
N GLU A 171 -2.71 -3.23 -8.99
CA GLU A 171 -3.70 -3.15 -10.06
C GLU A 171 -3.06 -3.61 -11.39
N VAL A 172 -3.72 -4.51 -12.11
CA VAL A 172 -3.32 -4.88 -13.47
C VAL A 172 -3.71 -3.75 -14.43
N THR A 173 -2.72 -3.10 -15.04
CA THR A 173 -2.94 -1.93 -15.91
C THR A 173 -2.87 -2.26 -17.40
N ALA A 174 -2.16 -3.30 -17.79
CA ALA A 174 -2.15 -3.80 -19.16
C ALA A 174 -1.78 -5.29 -19.20
N ILE A 175 -2.27 -5.99 -20.22
CA ILE A 175 -1.92 -7.38 -20.53
C ILE A 175 -1.46 -7.40 -21.99
N ASP A 176 -0.24 -7.86 -22.22
CA ASP A 176 0.36 -8.02 -23.55
C ASP A 176 0.82 -9.47 -23.72
N GLY A 177 -0.04 -10.26 -24.39
CA GLY A 177 0.13 -11.70 -24.54
C GLY A 177 0.27 -12.42 -23.21
N ASN A 178 1.47 -12.91 -22.93
CA ASN A 178 1.81 -13.65 -21.71
C ASN A 178 2.52 -12.79 -20.65
N THR A 179 2.59 -11.47 -20.86
CA THR A 179 3.18 -10.54 -19.92
C THR A 179 2.16 -9.53 -19.41
N VAL A 180 2.42 -8.99 -18.23
CA VAL A 180 1.51 -8.09 -17.53
C VAL A 180 2.26 -6.84 -17.08
N THR A 181 1.57 -5.71 -17.15
CA THR A 181 1.99 -4.46 -16.52
C THR A 181 1.09 -4.17 -15.33
N THR A 182 1.68 -3.91 -14.17
CA THR A 182 0.94 -3.67 -12.91
C THR A 182 1.32 -2.32 -12.31
N ARG A 183 0.39 -1.74 -11.55
CA ARG A 183 0.61 -0.50 -10.82
C ARG A 183 0.50 -0.75 -9.31
N PRO A 184 1.50 -0.34 -8.53
CA PRO A 184 1.48 -0.47 -7.09
C PRO A 184 0.28 0.20 -6.45
N VAL A 185 -0.37 -0.48 -5.52
CA VAL A 185 -1.29 0.17 -4.57
C VAL A 185 -0.45 1.00 -3.58
N ALA A 186 -0.92 2.20 -3.24
CA ALA A 186 -0.21 3.11 -2.36
C ALA A 186 0.04 2.48 -1.00
N LEU A 187 1.34 2.33 -0.66
CA LEU A 187 1.87 1.79 0.59
C LEU A 187 1.44 2.54 1.87
N MET A 188 0.63 3.60 1.73
CA MET A 188 0.39 4.57 2.79
C MET A 188 -1.06 4.58 3.23
N ALA A 189 -1.43 3.57 4.00
CA ALA A 189 -2.24 3.84 5.18
C ALA A 189 -2.04 2.69 6.17
N SER A 190 -1.25 2.90 7.22
CA SER A 190 -1.41 2.17 8.49
C SER A 190 -2.62 2.70 9.29
N GLY A 191 -3.60 3.28 8.61
CA GLY A 191 -4.79 3.90 9.18
C GLY A 191 -6.02 2.99 9.16
N PRO A 192 -7.14 3.40 9.76
CA PRO A 192 -8.38 2.62 9.82
C PRO A 192 -8.99 2.30 8.44
N ASP A 193 -8.53 3.01 7.41
CA ASP A 193 -8.95 2.89 6.01
C ASP A 193 -7.87 2.24 5.12
N SER A 194 -6.91 1.51 5.69
CA SER A 194 -5.79 0.86 4.98
C SER A 194 -6.20 -0.06 3.84
N TRP A 195 -7.43 -0.52 3.84
CA TRP A 195 -8.04 -1.38 2.83
C TRP A 195 -8.57 -0.61 1.61
N LYS A 196 -8.53 0.73 1.60
CA LYS A 196 -8.88 1.53 0.41
C LYS A 196 -7.73 1.48 -0.58
N HIS A 197 -7.69 0.42 -1.39
CA HIS A 197 -6.65 0.17 -2.41
C HIS A 197 -6.66 1.24 -3.50
N LYS A 198 -5.90 2.31 -3.29
CA LYS A 198 -5.69 3.35 -4.32
C LYS A 198 -4.32 3.17 -4.93
N PRO A 199 -4.20 3.05 -6.26
CA PRO A 199 -2.90 3.03 -6.92
C PRO A 199 -2.09 4.28 -6.56
N ASN A 200 -0.79 4.11 -6.33
CA ASN A 200 0.10 5.24 -6.10
C ASN A 200 0.35 5.95 -7.45
N PRO A 201 -0.14 7.18 -7.66
CA PRO A 201 0.03 7.86 -8.94
C PRO A 201 1.50 8.21 -9.23
N ASP A 202 2.34 8.27 -8.19
CA ASP A 202 3.75 8.65 -8.30
C ASP A 202 4.67 7.46 -8.55
N GLU A 203 4.18 6.24 -8.29
CA GLU A 203 4.95 5.00 -8.43
C GLU A 203 4.90 4.50 -9.88
N ARG A 204 6.06 4.08 -10.38
CA ARG A 204 6.17 3.64 -11.77
C ARG A 204 5.52 2.26 -11.89
N PRO A 205 4.81 1.98 -12.99
CA PRO A 205 4.32 0.63 -13.26
C PRO A 205 5.46 -0.38 -13.34
N TYR A 206 5.17 -1.64 -13.03
CA TYR A 206 6.07 -2.77 -13.26
C TYR A 206 5.63 -3.48 -14.53
N ALA A 207 6.45 -3.46 -15.57
CA ALA A 207 6.11 -4.04 -16.88
C ALA A 207 6.85 -5.34 -17.16
N GLY A 208 6.30 -6.14 -18.09
CA GLY A 208 6.92 -7.38 -18.55
C GLY A 208 6.88 -8.52 -17.52
N LEU A 209 5.97 -8.45 -16.55
CA LEU A 209 5.85 -9.50 -15.54
C LEU A 209 5.26 -10.77 -16.18
N PRO A 210 5.82 -11.96 -15.93
CA PRO A 210 5.24 -13.20 -16.43
C PRO A 210 3.81 -13.36 -15.90
N GLY A 211 2.83 -13.52 -16.80
CA GLY A 211 1.42 -13.61 -16.40
C GLY A 211 1.12 -14.78 -15.46
N LEU A 212 1.96 -15.82 -15.48
CA LEU A 212 1.93 -16.94 -14.55
C LEU A 212 2.13 -16.53 -13.07
N LEU A 213 2.83 -15.41 -12.81
CA LEU A 213 3.10 -14.89 -11.47
C LEU A 213 2.19 -13.73 -11.08
N VAL A 214 1.20 -13.41 -11.91
CA VAL A 214 0.17 -12.42 -11.62
C VAL A 214 -1.14 -13.17 -11.38
N ILE A 215 -1.50 -13.28 -10.11
CA ILE A 215 -2.63 -14.10 -9.66
C ILE A 215 -3.74 -13.15 -9.21
N PRO A 216 -4.98 -13.28 -9.71
CA PRO A 216 -6.11 -12.50 -9.22
C PRO A 216 -6.16 -12.46 -7.69
N ALA A 217 -6.16 -11.26 -7.11
CA ALA A 217 -6.46 -11.11 -5.69
C ALA A 217 -7.96 -11.27 -5.51
N ARG A 218 -8.36 -12.05 -4.49
CA ARG A 218 -9.76 -12.34 -4.23
C ARG A 218 -10.28 -11.50 -3.08
N THR A 219 -11.53 -11.07 -3.20
CA THR A 219 -12.17 -10.33 -2.12
C THR A 219 -12.69 -11.29 -1.04
N VAL A 220 -12.91 -10.77 0.16
CA VAL A 220 -13.58 -11.50 1.25
C VAL A 220 -14.98 -11.97 0.83
N GLU A 221 -15.69 -11.22 -0.03
CA GLU A 221 -17.00 -11.62 -0.55
C GLU A 221 -16.93 -12.81 -1.50
N GLU A 222 -15.88 -12.88 -2.31
CA GLU A 222 -15.61 -14.02 -3.22
C GLU A 222 -15.19 -15.26 -2.43
N VAL A 223 -14.30 -15.08 -1.44
CA VAL A 223 -13.72 -16.18 -0.66
C VAL A 223 -14.69 -16.72 0.40
N LYS A 224 -15.46 -15.84 1.04
CA LYS A 224 -16.38 -16.15 2.17
C LYS A 224 -15.69 -16.91 3.30
N PRO A 225 -14.59 -16.36 3.86
CA PRO A 225 -13.86 -17.02 4.93
C PRO A 225 -14.71 -17.11 6.20
N LYS A 226 -14.35 -18.04 7.09
CA LYS A 226 -14.94 -18.22 8.41
C LYS A 226 -13.92 -17.85 9.49
N VAL A 227 -14.42 -17.49 10.67
CA VAL A 227 -13.57 -17.30 11.86
C VAL A 227 -12.78 -18.60 12.12
N GLY A 228 -11.47 -18.46 12.29
CA GLY A 228 -10.52 -19.55 12.44
C GLY A 228 -9.93 -20.10 11.14
N ASP A 229 -10.45 -19.72 9.96
CA ASP A 229 -9.81 -20.09 8.70
C ASP A 229 -8.41 -19.48 8.61
N ILE A 230 -7.48 -20.22 7.99
CA ILE A 230 -6.12 -19.77 7.71
C ILE A 230 -6.08 -19.14 6.33
N VAL A 231 -5.65 -17.88 6.26
CA VAL A 231 -5.59 -17.10 5.03
C VAL A 231 -4.27 -16.34 4.93
N TRP A 232 -3.86 -16.06 3.70
CA TRP A 232 -2.90 -15.01 3.40
C TRP A 232 -3.64 -13.68 3.34
N ALA A 233 -3.19 -12.73 4.15
CA ALA A 233 -3.72 -11.39 4.20
C ALA A 233 -2.70 -10.38 3.67
N TYR A 234 -3.18 -9.42 2.88
CA TYR A 234 -2.36 -8.31 2.42
C TYR A 234 -2.28 -7.22 3.49
N ILE A 235 -1.06 -6.77 3.77
CA ILE A 235 -0.77 -5.68 4.70
C ILE A 235 0.09 -4.71 3.92
N GLY A 236 -0.52 -3.66 3.36
CA GLY A 236 0.10 -2.82 2.33
C GLY A 236 1.41 -2.10 2.69
N ASN A 237 2.04 -2.39 3.83
CA ASN A 237 3.37 -1.91 4.20
C ASN A 237 4.41 -3.02 4.45
N THR A 238 4.08 -4.31 4.30
CA THR A 238 5.03 -5.41 4.48
C THR A 238 5.51 -5.95 3.13
N THR A 239 6.71 -6.54 3.14
CA THR A 239 7.32 -7.15 1.93
C THR A 239 6.71 -8.51 1.58
N THR A 240 5.86 -9.06 2.44
CA THR A 240 5.27 -10.38 2.28
C THR A 240 3.84 -10.39 2.81
N PRO A 241 2.91 -11.07 2.11
CA PRO A 241 1.61 -11.38 2.69
C PRO A 241 1.81 -12.16 3.99
N GLU A 242 0.89 -12.00 4.92
CA GLU A 242 0.96 -12.68 6.20
C GLU A 242 -0.02 -13.83 6.26
N LEU A 243 0.47 -14.99 6.70
CA LEU A 243 -0.38 -16.11 7.03
C LEU A 243 -0.98 -15.91 8.42
N THR A 244 -2.30 -15.83 8.50
CA THR A 244 -3.00 -15.49 9.74
C THR A 244 -4.34 -16.23 9.85
N HIS A 245 -4.91 -16.20 11.06
CA HIS A 245 -6.28 -16.63 11.29
C HIS A 245 -7.25 -15.48 11.10
N VAL A 246 -8.38 -15.80 10.50
CA VAL A 246 -9.53 -14.91 10.47
C VAL A 246 -10.12 -14.79 11.88
N LYS A 247 -10.05 -13.60 12.47
CA LYS A 247 -10.59 -13.31 13.81
C LYS A 247 -12.07 -12.91 13.74
N ALA A 248 -12.44 -12.13 12.73
CA ALA A 248 -13.83 -11.73 12.47
C ALA A 248 -14.04 -11.46 10.98
N VAL A 249 -15.29 -11.55 10.52
CA VAL A 249 -15.71 -11.25 9.15
C VAL A 249 -16.96 -10.40 9.19
N GLU A 250 -16.87 -9.13 8.80
CA GLU A 250 -17.98 -8.17 8.87
C GLU A 250 -17.95 -7.23 7.66
N GLY A 251 -19.08 -7.09 6.97
CA GLY A 251 -19.22 -6.13 5.86
C GLY A 251 -18.22 -6.32 4.72
N GLY A 252 -17.85 -7.57 4.38
CA GLY A 252 -16.84 -7.84 3.35
C GLY A 252 -15.41 -7.55 3.80
N ILE A 253 -15.16 -7.40 5.10
CA ILE A 253 -13.84 -7.17 5.68
C ILE A 253 -13.48 -8.32 6.62
N VAL A 254 -12.25 -8.82 6.51
CA VAL A 254 -11.64 -9.72 7.48
C VAL A 254 -10.83 -8.90 8.48
N THR A 255 -11.03 -9.20 9.75
CA THR A 255 -10.19 -8.75 10.85
C THR A 255 -9.24 -9.88 11.25
N TYR A 256 -7.98 -9.56 11.49
CA TYR A 256 -6.93 -10.51 11.88
C TYR A 256 -5.91 -9.83 12.79
N GLU A 257 -5.04 -10.61 13.44
CA GLU A 257 -4.00 -10.09 14.32
C GLU A 257 -2.62 -10.39 13.75
N VAL A 258 -1.73 -9.41 13.87
CA VAL A 258 -0.35 -9.50 13.42
C VAL A 258 0.59 -8.96 14.50
N PRO A 259 1.82 -9.47 14.63
CA PRO A 259 2.83 -8.80 15.43
C PRO A 259 3.06 -7.37 14.90
N ASN A 260 3.11 -6.39 15.80
CA ASN A 260 3.51 -5.05 15.39
C ASN A 260 4.99 -4.99 14.95
N ALA A 261 5.42 -3.85 14.40
CA ALA A 261 6.81 -3.68 13.93
C ALA A 261 7.87 -3.92 15.02
N MET A 262 7.56 -3.60 16.28
CA MET A 262 8.42 -3.83 17.44
C MET A 262 8.32 -5.27 17.98
N LYS A 263 7.38 -6.06 17.47
CA LYS A 263 7.10 -7.46 17.84
C LYS A 263 6.79 -7.64 19.33
N ASP A 264 6.35 -6.60 20.02
CA ASP A 264 6.07 -6.60 21.45
C ASP A 264 4.57 -6.73 21.78
N LYS A 265 3.71 -6.53 20.78
CA LYS A 265 2.26 -6.68 20.88
C LYS A 265 1.66 -7.16 19.58
N LEU A 266 0.43 -7.63 19.68
CA LEU A 266 -0.43 -7.88 18.53
C LEU A 266 -1.18 -6.61 18.16
N GLU A 267 -1.28 -6.36 16.86
CA GLU A 267 -2.10 -5.32 16.28
C GLU A 267 -3.20 -5.96 15.45
N GLU A 268 -4.42 -5.48 15.67
CA GLU A 268 -5.54 -5.82 14.81
C GLU A 268 -5.39 -5.11 13.46
N LYS A 269 -5.53 -5.88 12.38
CA LYS A 269 -5.51 -5.41 11.00
C LYS A 269 -6.79 -5.83 10.29
N LYS A 270 -7.10 -5.11 9.22
CA LYS A 270 -8.29 -5.30 8.41
C LYS A 270 -7.94 -5.31 6.92
N THR A 271 -8.59 -6.18 6.17
CA THR A 271 -8.45 -6.27 4.71
C THR A 271 -9.73 -6.79 4.09
N ASP A 272 -10.06 -6.32 2.90
CA ASP A 272 -11.06 -6.85 1.98
C ASP A 272 -10.47 -7.82 0.95
N LEU A 273 -9.13 -7.93 0.88
CA LEU A 273 -8.40 -8.86 0.01
C LEU A 273 -7.72 -9.94 0.84
N ILE A 274 -8.03 -11.19 0.51
CA ILE A 274 -7.46 -12.37 1.17
C ILE A 274 -7.28 -13.50 0.16
N GLU A 275 -6.48 -14.48 0.55
CA GLU A 275 -6.31 -15.70 -0.21
C GLU A 275 -6.27 -16.90 0.74
N PRO A 276 -7.23 -17.85 0.63
CA PRO A 276 -7.21 -19.09 1.39
C PRO A 276 -5.86 -19.79 1.35
N TYR A 277 -5.45 -20.39 2.47
CA TYR A 277 -4.32 -21.30 2.45
C TYR A 277 -4.58 -22.44 1.45
N GLY A 278 -3.64 -22.62 0.53
CA GLY A 278 -3.78 -23.61 -0.53
C GLY A 278 -3.73 -25.05 0.01
N LYS A 279 -4.29 -25.99 -0.77
CA LYS A 279 -4.27 -27.42 -0.44
C LYS A 279 -3.29 -28.15 -1.35
N GLY A 280 -2.41 -28.97 -0.75
CA GLY A 280 -1.41 -29.71 -1.50
C GLY A 280 -0.36 -28.78 -2.12
N VAL A 281 0.19 -29.15 -3.28
CA VAL A 281 1.09 -28.23 -4.00
C VAL A 281 0.22 -27.37 -4.91
N ALA A 282 -0.17 -26.20 -4.42
CA ALA A 282 -1.01 -25.21 -5.10
C ALA A 282 -0.54 -23.79 -4.75
N PRO A 283 -0.87 -22.74 -5.55
CA PRO A 283 -0.64 -21.35 -5.17
C PRO A 283 -1.10 -21.07 -3.73
N PHE A 284 -0.34 -20.23 -3.02
CA PHE A 284 -0.57 -19.86 -1.62
C PHE A 284 -0.56 -21.04 -0.64
N THR A 285 0.11 -22.12 -1.01
CA THR A 285 0.50 -23.18 -0.06
C THR A 285 1.96 -23.02 0.29
N MET A 286 2.33 -23.28 1.53
CA MET A 286 3.74 -23.44 1.87
C MET A 286 4.19 -24.86 1.59
N VAL A 287 5.39 -24.98 1.04
CA VAL A 287 6.02 -26.26 0.76
C VAL A 287 7.42 -26.28 1.32
N ALA A 288 7.87 -27.46 1.76
CA ALA A 288 9.27 -27.74 2.05
C ALA A 288 9.95 -28.40 0.85
N TYR A 289 11.24 -28.15 0.66
CA TYR A 289 12.10 -28.85 -0.28
C TYR A 289 13.52 -28.92 0.26
N THR A 290 14.36 -29.74 -0.37
CA THR A 290 15.75 -29.94 0.05
C THR A 290 16.70 -29.31 -0.96
N GLU A 291 17.66 -28.53 -0.48
CA GLU A 291 18.78 -28.01 -1.27
C GLU A 291 20.07 -28.43 -0.58
N GLY A 292 20.80 -29.38 -1.18
CA GLY A 292 21.94 -30.02 -0.51
C GLY A 292 21.50 -30.82 0.71
N THR A 293 22.02 -30.49 1.89
CA THR A 293 21.61 -31.09 3.17
C THR A 293 20.50 -30.31 3.87
N ASP A 294 20.14 -29.15 3.35
CA ASP A 294 19.30 -28.20 4.06
C ASP A 294 17.85 -28.35 3.62
N THR A 295 16.93 -28.30 4.59
CA THR A 295 15.49 -28.22 4.31
C THR A 295 15.07 -26.76 4.31
N LYS A 296 14.54 -26.32 3.17
CA LYS A 296 14.05 -24.96 2.96
C LYS A 296 12.54 -24.95 2.81
N THR A 297 11.95 -23.78 2.94
CA THR A 297 10.53 -23.57 2.64
C THR A 297 10.35 -22.45 1.62
N MET A 298 9.26 -22.54 0.87
CA MET A 298 8.79 -21.47 0.02
C MET A 298 7.27 -21.43 0.03
N THR A 299 6.71 -20.26 -0.24
CA THR A 299 5.29 -20.15 -0.58
C THR A 299 5.15 -20.31 -2.08
N VAL A 300 4.31 -21.26 -2.50
CA VAL A 300 4.04 -21.51 -3.91
C VAL A 300 3.27 -20.33 -4.49
N LEU A 301 3.76 -19.79 -5.60
CA LEU A 301 3.08 -18.76 -6.39
C LEU A 301 2.42 -19.39 -7.60
N ALA A 302 3.12 -20.26 -8.30
CA ALA A 302 2.63 -20.82 -9.54
C ALA A 302 3.14 -22.22 -9.81
N ILE A 303 2.42 -22.92 -10.69
CA ILE A 303 2.75 -24.27 -11.13
C ILE A 303 2.67 -24.31 -12.65
N SER A 304 3.70 -24.84 -13.29
CA SER A 304 3.72 -25.05 -14.74
C SER A 304 4.30 -26.41 -15.07
N GLY A 305 3.42 -27.36 -15.40
CA GLY A 305 3.82 -28.74 -15.67
C GLY A 305 4.36 -29.39 -14.40
N ASP A 306 5.60 -29.87 -14.46
CA ASP A 306 6.33 -30.47 -13.34
C ASP A 306 7.09 -29.44 -12.49
N LYS A 307 7.01 -28.15 -12.82
CA LYS A 307 7.71 -27.08 -12.11
C LYS A 307 6.79 -26.33 -11.15
N VAL A 308 7.34 -25.97 -10.00
CA VAL A 308 6.73 -25.16 -8.96
C VAL A 308 7.59 -23.92 -8.79
N PHE A 309 6.97 -22.76 -8.90
CA PHE A 309 7.59 -21.46 -8.67
C PHE A 309 7.08 -20.93 -7.35
N GLY A 310 8.00 -20.54 -6.47
CA GLY A 310 7.66 -19.96 -5.18
C GLY A 310 8.65 -18.89 -4.78
N TYR A 311 8.36 -18.23 -3.67
CA TYR A 311 9.31 -17.32 -3.04
C TYR A 311 9.75 -17.90 -1.69
N GLU A 312 11.07 -17.96 -1.49
CA GLU A 312 11.70 -18.26 -0.21
C GLU A 312 11.53 -17.09 0.76
N PHE A 313 11.57 -17.41 2.05
CA PHE A 313 11.73 -16.41 3.08
C PHE A 313 13.08 -15.68 2.90
N GLY A 314 13.04 -14.34 2.80
CA GLY A 314 14.18 -13.53 2.34
C GLY A 314 14.02 -13.00 0.90
N GLY A 315 12.90 -13.29 0.25
CA GLY A 315 12.52 -12.68 -1.01
C GLY A 315 13.22 -13.27 -2.21
N LYS A 316 13.70 -14.51 -2.17
CA LYS A 316 14.32 -15.15 -3.33
C LYS A 316 13.28 -15.92 -4.14
N LEU A 317 13.21 -15.70 -5.45
CA LEU A 317 12.40 -16.54 -6.34
C LEU A 317 13.09 -17.90 -6.53
N VAL A 318 12.33 -18.99 -6.39
CA VAL A 318 12.83 -20.36 -6.50
C VAL A 318 11.96 -21.18 -7.43
N GLU A 319 12.64 -22.02 -8.23
CA GLU A 319 12.04 -23.05 -9.05
C GLU A 319 12.38 -24.42 -8.46
N GLN A 320 11.37 -25.28 -8.28
CA GLN A 320 11.54 -26.66 -7.85
C GLN A 320 10.73 -27.61 -8.71
N LYS A 321 11.12 -28.88 -8.75
CA LYS A 321 10.26 -29.94 -9.29
C LYS A 321 9.09 -30.19 -8.33
N LYS A 322 7.89 -30.41 -8.86
CA LYS A 322 6.69 -30.72 -8.09
C LYS A 322 6.86 -31.97 -7.21
N SER A 323 7.63 -32.96 -7.68
CA SER A 323 7.97 -34.16 -6.91
C SER A 323 9.03 -33.94 -5.83
N ALA A 324 9.75 -32.81 -5.86
CA ALA A 324 10.78 -32.46 -4.90
C ALA A 324 10.27 -31.56 -3.76
N VAL A 325 9.02 -31.12 -3.84
CA VAL A 325 8.38 -30.28 -2.82
C VAL A 325 7.33 -31.08 -2.05
N LYS A 326 7.16 -30.75 -0.78
CA LYS A 326 6.17 -31.37 0.11
C LYS A 326 5.29 -30.30 0.73
N PRO A 327 3.97 -30.37 0.55
CA PRO A 327 3.06 -29.39 1.13
C PRO A 327 3.12 -29.44 2.65
N LEU A 328 3.18 -28.26 3.25
CA LEU A 328 3.12 -28.09 4.68
C LEU A 328 1.66 -27.85 5.10
N THR A 329 1.35 -28.19 6.35
CA THR A 329 0.09 -27.82 6.97
C THR A 329 0.42 -26.96 8.17
N PRO A 330 0.13 -25.66 8.13
CA PRO A 330 0.38 -24.76 9.24
C PRO A 330 -0.45 -25.22 10.43
N VAL A 331 0.20 -25.35 11.58
CA VAL A 331 -0.49 -25.64 12.83
C VAL A 331 -0.14 -24.54 13.83
N PHE A 332 -1.12 -23.70 14.09
CA PHE A 332 -1.03 -22.67 15.09
C PHE A 332 -1.31 -23.30 16.45
N LYS A 333 -0.26 -23.37 17.28
CA LYS A 333 -0.37 -23.83 18.66
C LYS A 333 0.05 -22.71 19.58
N ASP A 334 -0.64 -22.60 20.71
CA ASP A 334 -0.12 -21.90 21.87
C ASP A 334 1.20 -22.55 22.25
N ARG A 335 2.27 -21.74 22.27
CA ARG A 335 3.59 -22.18 22.72
C ARG A 335 3.93 -21.54 24.04
N LYS A 336 4.94 -22.08 24.72
CA LYS A 336 5.53 -21.47 25.92
C LYS A 336 7.05 -21.55 25.85
N VAL A 337 7.72 -20.74 26.67
CA VAL A 337 9.16 -20.88 26.92
C VAL A 337 9.46 -22.33 27.28
N GLY A 338 10.47 -22.92 26.64
CA GLY A 338 10.85 -24.32 26.78
C GLY A 338 10.23 -25.28 25.76
N ASP A 339 9.23 -24.85 24.97
CA ASP A 339 8.73 -25.69 23.88
C ASP A 339 9.78 -25.84 22.77
N LYS A 340 9.86 -27.03 22.18
CA LYS A 340 10.71 -27.31 21.01
C LYS A 340 9.96 -27.03 19.73
N VAL A 341 10.57 -26.26 18.84
CA VAL A 341 9.96 -25.81 17.58
C VAL A 341 10.94 -25.95 16.43
N PHE A 342 10.43 -26.30 15.26
CA PHE A 342 11.22 -26.28 14.04
C PHE A 342 11.24 -24.87 13.47
N VAL A 343 12.44 -24.33 13.30
CA VAL A 343 12.65 -23.03 12.66
C VAL A 343 12.80 -23.26 11.16
N VAL A 344 12.10 -22.47 10.35
CA VAL A 344 12.26 -22.50 8.89
C VAL A 344 13.73 -22.26 8.54
N GLY A 345 14.33 -23.21 7.82
CA GLY A 345 15.76 -23.19 7.45
C GLY A 345 16.69 -23.91 8.43
N GLU A 346 16.19 -24.42 9.57
CA GLU A 346 16.99 -25.17 10.55
C GLU A 346 16.64 -26.66 10.51
N ALA A 347 17.68 -27.50 10.46
CA ALA A 347 17.52 -28.96 10.41
C ALA A 347 17.16 -29.59 11.77
N LYS A 348 17.27 -28.83 12.87
CA LYS A 348 17.05 -29.32 14.23
C LYS A 348 16.01 -28.45 14.94
N PRO A 349 15.14 -29.03 15.77
CA PRO A 349 14.23 -28.25 16.58
C PRO A 349 15.02 -27.43 17.61
N GLU A 350 14.69 -26.14 17.72
CA GLU A 350 15.23 -25.25 18.73
C GLU A 350 14.26 -25.12 19.91
N GLU A 351 14.80 -24.81 21.08
CA GLU A 351 13.99 -24.54 22.27
C GLU A 351 13.67 -23.04 22.36
N ILE A 352 12.41 -22.70 22.60
CA ILE A 352 12.00 -21.31 22.79
C ILE A 352 12.62 -20.76 24.08
N LYS A 353 13.43 -19.70 23.95
CA LYS A 353 14.06 -18.99 25.08
C LYS A 353 13.30 -17.70 25.43
N GLU A 354 13.21 -17.38 26.71
CA GLU A 354 12.42 -16.25 27.26
C GLU A 354 12.81 -14.87 26.70
N ILE A 355 14.08 -14.67 26.34
CA ILE A 355 14.59 -13.40 25.79
C ILE A 355 14.11 -13.17 24.35
N LEU A 356 13.80 -14.23 23.61
CA LEU A 356 13.63 -14.11 22.17
C LEU A 356 12.24 -13.59 21.81
N VAL A 357 11.22 -13.79 22.66
CA VAL A 357 9.86 -13.57 22.20
C VAL A 357 8.85 -13.18 23.30
N PRO A 358 8.17 -12.03 23.13
CA PRO A 358 7.14 -11.55 24.05
C PRO A 358 5.98 -12.53 24.25
N LYS A 359 5.45 -12.56 25.49
CA LYS A 359 4.40 -13.52 25.89
C LYS A 359 3.14 -13.44 25.01
N GLU A 360 2.83 -12.28 24.46
CA GLU A 360 1.65 -12.08 23.61
C GLU A 360 1.76 -12.78 22.26
N LEU A 361 2.97 -12.99 21.74
CA LEU A 361 3.17 -13.68 20.46
C LEU A 361 2.92 -15.19 20.55
N PHE A 362 2.85 -15.75 21.77
CA PHE A 362 2.59 -17.17 21.96
C PHE A 362 1.17 -17.56 21.53
N LYS A 363 0.23 -16.60 21.61
CA LYS A 363 -1.21 -16.80 21.37
C LYS A 363 -1.58 -16.85 19.89
N THR A 364 -0.78 -16.24 19.02
CA THR A 364 -1.05 -16.23 17.58
C THR A 364 -0.35 -17.33 16.83
N GLY A 365 0.51 -18.12 17.48
CA GLY A 365 1.36 -19.12 16.83
C GLY A 365 2.39 -18.53 15.84
N VAL A 366 2.51 -17.20 15.77
CA VAL A 366 3.46 -16.47 14.94
C VAL A 366 4.66 -16.13 15.82
N PHE A 367 5.66 -17.02 15.86
CA PHE A 367 6.83 -16.82 16.70
C PHE A 367 8.04 -16.50 15.85
N THR A 368 8.71 -15.40 16.12
CA THR A 368 9.78 -14.88 15.26
C THR A 368 11.16 -15.31 15.75
N ARG A 369 12.08 -15.58 14.82
CA ARG A 369 13.28 -14.73 14.76
C ARG A 369 13.15 -13.66 13.66
N THR A 370 12.40 -13.94 12.59
CA THR A 370 11.74 -12.86 11.83
C THR A 370 10.32 -13.19 11.41
N TRP A 371 9.98 -14.41 10.97
CA TRP A 371 8.61 -14.93 10.80
C TRP A 371 8.73 -16.44 10.69
N ILE A 372 8.60 -17.17 11.81
CA ILE A 372 8.69 -18.64 11.77
C ILE A 372 7.27 -19.17 11.90
N GLU A 373 6.76 -19.73 10.82
CA GLU A 373 5.61 -20.64 10.90
C GLU A 373 6.10 -21.93 11.55
N LEU A 374 5.68 -22.16 12.79
CA LEU A 374 6.09 -23.32 13.57
C LEU A 374 5.25 -24.52 13.13
N PHE A 375 5.78 -25.38 12.27
CA PHE A 375 5.10 -26.61 11.87
C PHE A 375 5.32 -27.70 12.93
N ASP A 376 4.24 -28.34 13.39
CA ASP A 376 4.33 -29.45 14.36
C ASP A 376 5.02 -30.70 13.82
N LYS A 377 4.89 -30.91 12.51
CA LYS A 377 5.60 -31.91 11.73
C LYS A 377 5.67 -31.42 10.30
N ALA A 378 6.87 -31.21 9.77
CA ALA A 378 7.11 -31.40 8.35
C ALA A 378 7.12 -32.92 8.12
N THR A 379 5.94 -33.56 8.14
CA THR A 379 5.88 -34.95 7.72
C THR A 379 5.97 -34.94 6.20
N PRO A 380 7.01 -35.55 5.61
CA PRO A 380 7.13 -35.64 4.17
C PRO A 380 5.97 -36.36 3.48
#